data_AF-A0A952TW42-F1
#
_entry.id   AF-A0A952TW42-F1
#
_cell.length_a   1.000
_cell.length_b   1.000
_cell.length_c   1.000
_cell.angle_alpha   90.00
_cell.angle_beta   90.00
_cell.angle_gamma   90.00
#
_symmetry.space_group_name_H-M   'P 1'
#
loop_
_entity.id
_entity.type
_entity.pdbx_description
1 polymer ?
#
loop_
_entity_poly.entity_id
_entity_poly.type
_entity_poly.pdbx_seq_one_letter_code
_entity_poly.pdbx_strand_id
1 'polypeptide(L)'
;MKYLTDELVKSSNLQSFVNRIGILPNPDKILRKSGHTYQVLRDLRNDSHVWSCLQSRKSGTLNLDYFIDSNNSEQKVMDFIEKTLAGINLNRIISEILDAPYFGFQVHEIIWQNDKSNPAKLTLKDIALRPQEIFAFDTNGKLIFKPVFGKESKLVPEYKFLLTTFEADLLNPYGNSLLSKCYWNVTFKNSCIRFWVNYMEKYGMPLLIGQYNRGATQAESEKLAEALAEMTEDTVIVTPMDINIDIKEAARNSSVELYREMINHCNAEISKTILSETLTTELHSGSFAAAQTHFRVRREVIAADTKIVENTINELIDYIVKINFGETISPCFKFVINDSDNLNKIDRDIKLVNAGVKFTKDYWMRTYGLSADDFDLNQQVNSID
;
A
#
# COMPACT_ATOMS: atom_id res chain seq x y z
N MET A 1 -4.73 -24.12 -36.03
CA MET A 1 -5.24 -22.82 -35.55
C MET A 1 -5.89 -22.90 -34.18
N LYS A 2 -6.78 -23.87 -33.88
CA LYS A 2 -7.46 -23.98 -32.57
C LYS A 2 -6.52 -24.04 -31.35
N TYR A 3 -5.40 -24.77 -31.46
CA TYR A 3 -4.35 -24.81 -30.44
C TYR A 3 -3.65 -23.46 -30.17
N LEU A 4 -3.71 -22.51 -31.11
CA LEU A 4 -3.13 -21.17 -30.93
C LEU A 4 -4.09 -20.23 -30.20
N THR A 5 -5.40 -20.52 -30.23
CA THR A 5 -6.44 -19.68 -29.60
C THR A 5 -6.93 -20.24 -28.27
N ASP A 6 -6.74 -21.54 -28.04
CA ASP A 6 -7.17 -22.20 -26.80
C ASP A 6 -6.09 -22.09 -25.72
N GLU A 7 -6.48 -21.61 -24.54
CA GLU A 7 -5.65 -21.68 -23.35
C GLU A 7 -5.55 -23.14 -22.86
N LEU A 8 -4.37 -23.75 -23.04
CA LEU A 8 -4.14 -25.17 -22.72
C LEU A 8 -3.83 -25.43 -21.24
N VAL A 9 -3.26 -24.45 -20.54
CA VAL A 9 -2.88 -24.56 -19.13
C VAL A 9 -3.81 -23.69 -18.30
N LYS A 10 -4.70 -24.33 -17.54
CA LYS A 10 -5.66 -23.66 -16.65
C LYS A 10 -5.38 -24.00 -15.21
N SER A 11 -5.77 -23.12 -14.29
CA SER A 11 -5.65 -23.34 -12.84
C SER A 11 -6.36 -24.61 -12.38
N SER A 12 -7.48 -24.96 -13.03
CA SER A 12 -8.22 -26.21 -12.82
C SER A 12 -7.39 -27.48 -13.05
N ASN A 13 -6.36 -27.40 -13.90
CA ASN A 13 -5.50 -28.53 -14.25
C ASN A 13 -4.42 -28.78 -13.17
N LEU A 14 -4.17 -27.81 -12.28
CA LEU A 14 -3.07 -27.84 -11.31
C LEU A 14 -3.47 -28.36 -9.91
N GLN A 15 -4.77 -28.35 -9.56
CA GLN A 15 -5.22 -28.64 -8.19
C GLN A 15 -6.35 -29.69 -8.15
N SER A 16 -5.99 -30.97 -8.35
CA SER A 16 -6.94 -32.10 -8.40
C SER A 16 -7.75 -32.31 -7.11
N PHE A 17 -7.25 -31.88 -5.95
CA PHE A 17 -7.97 -31.98 -4.66
C PHE A 17 -8.91 -30.80 -4.37
N VAL A 18 -8.70 -29.65 -5.01
CA VAL A 18 -9.46 -28.40 -4.77
C VAL A 18 -10.80 -28.38 -5.52
N ASN A 19 -10.94 -29.24 -6.53
CA ASN A 19 -12.15 -29.41 -7.33
C ASN A 19 -13.40 -29.82 -6.54
N ARG A 20 -13.28 -30.24 -5.26
CA ARG A 20 -14.43 -30.65 -4.44
C ARG A 20 -15.19 -29.50 -3.78
N ILE A 21 -14.56 -28.33 -3.64
CA ILE A 21 -15.15 -27.12 -3.04
C ILE A 21 -15.45 -26.06 -4.11
N GLY A 22 -14.85 -26.16 -5.30
CA GLY A 22 -15.08 -25.24 -6.42
C GLY A 22 -14.43 -23.85 -6.22
N ILE A 23 -13.53 -23.73 -5.25
CA ILE A 23 -12.89 -22.47 -4.85
C ILE A 23 -11.40 -22.69 -4.64
N LEU A 24 -10.57 -21.86 -5.26
CA LEU A 24 -9.12 -21.86 -5.03
C LEU A 24 -8.83 -21.33 -3.62
N PRO A 25 -8.05 -22.05 -2.79
CA PRO A 25 -7.66 -21.52 -1.49
C PRO A 25 -6.69 -20.35 -1.68
N ASN A 26 -6.76 -19.35 -0.80
CA ASN A 26 -5.75 -18.30 -0.78
C ASN A 26 -4.41 -18.92 -0.28
N PRO A 27 -3.32 -18.85 -1.06
CA PRO A 27 -2.05 -19.49 -0.71
C PRO A 27 -1.28 -18.75 0.40
N ASP A 28 -1.69 -17.54 0.78
CA ASP A 28 -1.05 -16.73 1.81
C ASP A 28 -1.00 -17.45 3.17
N LYS A 29 0.21 -17.63 3.69
CA LYS A 29 0.45 -18.41 4.92
C LYS A 29 -0.10 -17.74 6.17
N ILE A 30 -0.10 -16.41 6.23
CA ILE A 30 -0.58 -15.65 7.41
C ILE A 30 -2.10 -15.70 7.46
N LEU A 31 -2.75 -15.48 6.31
CA LEU A 31 -4.20 -15.62 6.20
C LEU A 31 -4.64 -17.05 6.52
N ARG A 32 -3.95 -18.08 6.00
CA ARG A 32 -4.27 -19.48 6.34
C ARG A 32 -4.15 -19.80 7.83
N LYS A 33 -3.13 -19.26 8.52
CA LYS A 33 -2.91 -19.49 9.96
C LYS A 33 -3.90 -18.73 10.85
N SER A 34 -4.41 -17.59 10.40
CA SER A 34 -5.34 -16.72 11.14
C SER A 34 -6.82 -17.01 10.86
N GLY A 35 -7.14 -18.13 10.22
CA GLY A 35 -8.52 -18.48 9.88
C GLY A 35 -9.08 -17.74 8.67
N HIS A 36 -8.23 -17.27 7.76
CA HIS A 36 -8.55 -16.59 6.49
C HIS A 36 -9.24 -15.24 6.64
N THR A 37 -9.04 -14.56 7.76
CA THR A 37 -9.65 -13.25 8.00
C THR A 37 -8.66 -12.15 7.61
N TYR A 38 -9.07 -11.22 6.74
CA TYR A 38 -8.21 -10.09 6.37
C TYR A 38 -8.04 -9.09 7.51
N GLN A 39 -8.80 -9.23 8.60
CA GLN A 39 -8.66 -8.45 9.83
C GLN A 39 -7.23 -8.47 10.36
N VAL A 40 -6.55 -9.62 10.33
CA VAL A 40 -5.14 -9.71 10.79
C VAL A 40 -4.23 -8.75 10.02
N LEU A 41 -4.49 -8.54 8.73
CA LEU A 41 -3.74 -7.61 7.89
C LEU A 41 -4.18 -6.16 8.12
N ARG A 42 -5.48 -5.94 8.34
CA ARG A 42 -6.01 -4.60 8.70
C ARG A 42 -5.44 -4.12 10.04
N ASP A 43 -5.26 -5.01 11.01
CA ASP A 43 -4.69 -4.69 12.32
C ASP A 43 -3.22 -4.24 12.23
N LEU A 44 -2.46 -4.71 11.22
CA LEU A 44 -1.09 -4.24 10.99
C LEU A 44 -1.03 -2.75 10.65
N ARG A 45 -2.13 -2.14 10.17
CA ARG A 45 -2.21 -0.70 9.92
C ARG A 45 -2.17 0.14 11.20
N ASN A 46 -2.41 -0.48 12.37
CA ASN A 46 -2.30 0.21 13.65
C ASN A 46 -0.84 0.40 14.10
N ASP A 47 0.13 -0.30 13.48
CA ASP A 47 1.54 -0.01 13.69
C ASP A 47 1.90 1.32 12.99
N SER A 48 2.46 2.26 13.76
CA SER A 48 2.76 3.62 13.27
C SER A 48 3.77 3.65 12.12
N HIS A 49 4.73 2.72 12.11
CA HIS A 49 5.73 2.63 11.05
C HIS A 49 5.15 2.05 9.77
N VAL A 50 4.35 0.99 9.90
CA VAL A 50 3.57 0.45 8.78
C VAL A 50 2.69 1.55 8.20
N TRP A 51 1.88 2.22 9.02
CA TRP A 51 0.98 3.29 8.56
C TRP A 51 1.72 4.39 7.80
N SER A 52 2.86 4.86 8.34
CA SER A 52 3.71 5.85 7.68
C SER A 52 4.18 5.39 6.30
N CYS A 53 4.63 4.14 6.16
CA CYS A 53 5.05 3.58 4.88
C CYS A 53 3.89 3.49 3.87
N LEU A 54 2.72 3.00 4.30
CA LEU A 54 1.53 2.90 3.45
C LEU A 54 1.10 4.29 2.95
N GLN A 55 0.99 5.26 3.86
CA GLN A 55 0.62 6.63 3.53
C GLN A 55 1.63 7.24 2.55
N SER A 56 2.93 7.07 2.81
CA SER A 56 4.00 7.61 1.97
C SER A 56 3.91 7.09 0.53
N ARG A 57 3.74 5.77 0.34
CA ARG A 57 3.58 5.16 -0.99
C ARG A 57 2.37 5.72 -1.73
N LYS A 58 1.19 5.66 -1.09
CA LYS A 58 -0.06 6.16 -1.67
C LYS A 58 0.00 7.63 -2.05
N SER A 59 0.57 8.46 -1.18
CA SER A 59 0.67 9.90 -1.41
C SER A 59 1.47 10.23 -2.67
N GLY A 60 2.45 9.39 -3.03
CA GLY A 60 3.23 9.55 -4.25
C GLY A 60 2.38 9.49 -5.52
N THR A 61 1.48 8.50 -5.61
CA THR A 61 0.58 8.34 -6.76
C THR A 61 -0.61 9.30 -6.70
N LEU A 62 -1.18 9.54 -5.52
CA LEU A 62 -2.32 10.46 -5.36
C LEU A 62 -1.99 11.92 -5.66
N ASN A 63 -0.71 12.29 -5.62
CA ASN A 63 -0.25 13.64 -5.95
C ASN A 63 -0.01 13.85 -7.45
N LEU A 64 -0.14 12.82 -8.28
CA LEU A 64 0.02 12.96 -9.73
C LEU A 64 -1.26 13.49 -10.36
N ASP A 65 -1.10 14.45 -11.26
CA ASP A 65 -2.18 14.87 -12.14
C ASP A 65 -2.54 13.74 -13.10
N TYR A 66 -3.76 13.76 -13.61
CA TYR A 66 -4.24 12.79 -14.59
C TYR A 66 -5.11 13.50 -15.63
N PHE A 67 -5.27 12.86 -16.78
CA PHE A 67 -6.15 13.30 -17.85
C PHE A 67 -6.81 12.10 -18.51
N ILE A 68 -7.86 12.36 -19.29
CA ILE A 68 -8.46 11.34 -20.15
C ILE A 68 -8.00 11.58 -21.58
N ASP A 69 -7.23 10.65 -22.12
CA ASP A 69 -6.82 10.60 -23.51
C ASP A 69 -8.01 10.10 -24.35
N SER A 70 -8.38 10.84 -25.40
CA SER A 70 -9.48 10.43 -26.28
C SER A 70 -9.22 9.07 -26.91
N ASN A 71 -7.96 8.68 -27.16
CA ASN A 71 -7.60 7.44 -27.86
C ASN A 71 -8.35 7.26 -29.20
N ASN A 72 -8.65 8.37 -29.91
CA ASN A 72 -9.51 8.40 -31.11
C ASN A 72 -10.97 7.97 -30.89
N SER A 73 -11.47 8.00 -29.65
CA SER A 73 -12.89 7.84 -29.35
C SER A 73 -13.71 9.02 -29.90
N GLU A 74 -14.98 8.77 -30.20
CA GLU A 74 -15.89 9.84 -30.65
C GLU A 74 -16.08 10.89 -29.55
N GLN A 75 -16.17 12.18 -29.93
CA GLN A 75 -16.32 13.28 -28.97
C GLN A 75 -17.50 13.07 -28.00
N LYS A 76 -18.64 12.56 -28.49
CA LYS A 76 -19.82 12.26 -27.66
C LYS A 76 -19.55 11.23 -26.55
N VAL A 77 -18.62 10.29 -26.80
CA VAL A 77 -18.20 9.27 -25.83
C VAL A 77 -17.28 9.92 -24.81
N MET A 78 -16.33 10.72 -25.28
CA MET A 78 -15.42 11.49 -24.45
C MET A 78 -16.19 12.39 -23.46
N ASP A 79 -17.08 13.25 -23.96
CA ASP A 79 -17.89 14.16 -23.13
C ASP A 79 -18.73 13.39 -22.07
N PHE A 80 -19.24 12.22 -22.43
CA PHE A 80 -20.02 11.38 -21.50
C PHE A 80 -19.16 10.78 -20.39
N ILE A 81 -17.93 10.35 -20.71
CA ILE A 81 -16.98 9.82 -19.74
C ILE A 81 -16.48 10.91 -18.80
N GLU A 82 -16.11 12.09 -19.29
CA GLU A 82 -15.69 13.22 -18.44
C GLU A 82 -16.80 13.59 -17.46
N LYS A 83 -18.03 13.76 -17.96
CA LYS A 83 -19.20 14.07 -17.13
C LYS A 83 -19.45 12.98 -16.08
N THR A 84 -19.32 11.71 -16.47
CA THR A 84 -19.57 10.57 -15.56
C THR A 84 -18.51 10.51 -14.46
N LEU A 85 -17.23 10.64 -14.80
CA LEU A 85 -16.14 10.60 -13.82
C LEU A 85 -16.11 11.85 -12.93
N ALA A 86 -16.50 13.02 -13.44
CA ALA A 86 -16.67 14.24 -12.64
C ALA A 86 -17.77 14.12 -11.57
N GLY A 87 -18.71 13.18 -11.73
CA GLY A 87 -19.80 12.93 -10.79
C GLY A 87 -19.41 12.08 -9.57
N ILE A 88 -18.20 11.52 -9.53
CA ILE A 88 -17.72 10.64 -8.46
C ILE A 88 -16.42 11.14 -7.84
N ASN A 89 -16.15 10.77 -6.59
CA ASN A 89 -14.90 11.10 -5.93
C ASN A 89 -13.78 10.14 -6.40
N LEU A 90 -13.17 10.48 -7.53
CA LEU A 90 -12.13 9.65 -8.15
C LEU A 90 -10.89 9.51 -7.25
N ASN A 91 -10.51 10.55 -6.51
CA ASN A 91 -9.40 10.49 -5.55
C ASN A 91 -9.60 9.43 -4.46
N ARG A 92 -10.82 9.33 -3.91
CA ARG A 92 -11.18 8.26 -2.96
C ARG A 92 -11.00 6.88 -3.60
N ILE A 93 -11.53 6.70 -4.81
CA ILE A 93 -11.51 5.43 -5.53
C ILE A 93 -10.08 5.03 -5.89
N ILE A 94 -9.26 5.96 -6.39
CA ILE A 94 -7.83 5.73 -6.66
C ILE A 94 -7.12 5.30 -5.38
N SER A 95 -7.38 5.95 -4.25
CA SER A 95 -6.81 5.55 -2.96
C SER A 95 -7.22 4.13 -2.56
N GLU A 96 -8.48 3.73 -2.80
CA GLU A 96 -8.97 2.38 -2.52
C GLU A 96 -8.35 1.34 -3.46
N ILE A 97 -8.18 1.64 -4.75
CA ILE A 97 -7.47 0.79 -5.72
C ILE A 97 -6.02 0.56 -5.27
N LEU A 98 -5.35 1.61 -4.79
CA LEU A 98 -3.98 1.54 -4.25
C LEU A 98 -3.86 0.74 -2.95
N ASP A 99 -4.95 0.22 -2.38
CA ASP A 99 -4.87 -0.79 -1.32
C ASP A 99 -4.63 -2.21 -1.86
N ALA A 100 -4.79 -2.46 -3.16
CA ALA A 100 -4.56 -3.79 -3.74
C ALA A 100 -3.15 -4.34 -3.47
N PRO A 101 -2.04 -3.58 -3.59
CA PRO A 101 -0.72 -4.05 -3.18
C PRO A 101 -0.65 -4.50 -1.72
N TYR A 102 -1.42 -3.87 -0.82
CA TYR A 102 -1.35 -4.17 0.60
C TYR A 102 -2.03 -5.48 0.96
N PHE A 103 -3.13 -5.83 0.27
CA PHE A 103 -3.92 -7.03 0.57
C PHE A 103 -3.83 -8.12 -0.50
N GLY A 104 -3.16 -7.87 -1.62
CA GLY A 104 -3.11 -8.74 -2.81
C GLY A 104 -4.20 -8.40 -3.83
N PHE A 105 -5.42 -8.09 -3.38
CA PHE A 105 -6.50 -7.65 -4.26
C PHE A 105 -7.52 -6.75 -3.57
N GLN A 106 -8.28 -6.01 -4.38
CA GLN A 106 -9.43 -5.21 -3.99
C GLN A 106 -10.60 -5.42 -4.96
N VAL A 107 -11.81 -5.35 -4.43
CA VAL A 107 -13.05 -5.48 -5.20
C VAL A 107 -13.91 -4.25 -4.98
N HIS A 108 -14.26 -3.58 -6.06
CA HIS A 108 -15.13 -2.40 -6.03
C HIS A 108 -16.45 -2.72 -6.71
N GLU A 109 -17.57 -2.50 -6.02
CA GLU A 109 -18.89 -2.61 -6.63
C GLU A 109 -19.23 -1.31 -7.36
N ILE A 110 -19.58 -1.43 -8.64
CA ILE A 110 -20.10 -0.32 -9.43
C ILE A 110 -21.59 -0.16 -9.14
N ILE A 111 -22.00 1.00 -8.65
CA ILE A 111 -23.41 1.31 -8.39
C ILE A 111 -23.90 2.20 -9.54
N TRP A 112 -24.64 1.60 -10.46
CA TRP A 112 -25.22 2.27 -11.62
C TRP A 112 -26.46 3.09 -11.26
N GLN A 113 -26.72 4.14 -12.04
CA GLN A 113 -27.97 4.89 -12.06
C GLN A 113 -28.27 5.40 -13.47
N ASN A 114 -29.53 5.72 -13.76
CA ASN A 114 -29.87 6.36 -15.03
C ASN A 114 -29.30 7.79 -15.06
N ASP A 115 -28.76 8.21 -16.19
CA ASP A 115 -28.31 9.59 -16.38
C ASP A 115 -29.50 10.55 -16.36
N LYS A 116 -29.35 11.67 -15.64
CA LYS A 116 -30.44 12.64 -15.45
C LYS A 116 -30.84 13.36 -16.75
N SER A 117 -29.89 13.57 -17.66
CA SER A 117 -30.15 14.23 -18.95
C SER A 117 -30.67 13.27 -20.02
N ASN A 118 -30.30 11.99 -19.93
CA ASN A 118 -30.78 10.95 -20.83
C ASN A 118 -31.03 9.65 -20.05
N PRO A 119 -32.29 9.38 -19.63
CA PRO A 119 -32.64 8.19 -18.86
C PRO A 119 -32.37 6.85 -19.56
N ALA A 120 -32.10 6.84 -20.88
CA ALA A 120 -31.70 5.64 -21.62
C ALA A 120 -30.20 5.30 -21.45
N LYS A 121 -29.42 6.18 -20.83
CA LYS A 121 -28.00 5.98 -20.53
C LYS A 121 -27.81 5.66 -19.05
N LEU A 122 -26.84 4.82 -18.73
CA LEU A 122 -26.40 4.52 -17.38
C LEU A 122 -25.11 5.26 -17.06
N THR A 123 -25.12 5.99 -15.94
CA THR A 123 -23.95 6.64 -15.35
C THR A 123 -23.69 6.07 -13.95
N LEU A 124 -22.65 6.57 -13.30
CA LEU A 124 -22.25 6.12 -11.97
C LEU A 124 -23.01 6.88 -10.89
N LYS A 125 -23.53 6.16 -9.91
CA LYS A 125 -23.97 6.71 -8.63
C LYS A 125 -22.81 6.76 -7.65
N ASP A 126 -22.11 5.64 -7.54
CA ASP A 126 -20.94 5.50 -6.67
C ASP A 126 -20.15 4.24 -7.05
N ILE A 127 -18.91 4.15 -6.57
CA ILE A 127 -18.07 2.96 -6.62
C ILE A 127 -17.65 2.64 -5.20
N ALA A 128 -18.13 1.50 -4.69
CA ALA A 128 -18.01 1.16 -3.28
C ALA A 128 -17.04 -0.01 -3.09
N LEU A 129 -15.99 0.20 -2.29
CA LEU A 129 -15.10 -0.87 -1.85
C LEU A 129 -15.90 -1.95 -1.09
N ARG A 130 -15.60 -3.22 -1.40
CA ARG A 130 -16.23 -4.37 -0.76
C ARG A 130 -15.20 -5.23 -0.02
N PRO A 131 -15.53 -5.75 1.17
CA PRO A 131 -14.62 -6.62 1.92
C PRO A 131 -14.20 -7.87 1.13
N GLN A 132 -12.90 -8.17 1.10
CA GLN A 132 -12.34 -9.36 0.46
C GLN A 132 -12.93 -10.67 1.01
N GLU A 133 -13.42 -10.65 2.24
CA GLU A 133 -14.05 -11.80 2.89
C GLU A 133 -15.24 -12.35 2.12
N ILE A 134 -15.92 -11.52 1.32
CA ILE A 134 -17.12 -11.88 0.56
C ILE A 134 -16.77 -12.59 -0.75
N PHE A 135 -15.53 -12.47 -1.24
CA PHE A 135 -15.14 -12.92 -2.58
C PHE A 135 -14.06 -14.00 -2.55
N ALA A 136 -14.10 -14.87 -3.54
CA ALA A 136 -13.05 -15.85 -3.80
C ALA A 136 -12.85 -16.03 -5.30
N PHE A 137 -11.93 -16.92 -5.66
CA PHE A 137 -11.70 -17.30 -7.05
C PHE A 137 -12.13 -18.74 -7.28
N ASP A 138 -12.85 -18.98 -8.38
CA ASP A 138 -13.19 -20.33 -8.82
C ASP A 138 -11.95 -21.06 -9.35
N THR A 139 -12.11 -22.33 -9.73
CA THR A 139 -11.03 -23.14 -10.29
C THR A 139 -10.52 -22.66 -11.65
N ASN A 140 -11.15 -21.65 -12.27
CA ASN A 140 -10.70 -21.00 -13.50
C ASN A 140 -10.05 -19.63 -13.22
N GLY A 141 -9.88 -19.24 -11.94
CA GLY A 141 -9.36 -17.93 -11.57
C GLY A 141 -10.34 -16.78 -11.75
N LYS A 142 -11.65 -17.04 -11.90
CA LYS A 142 -12.68 -16.01 -12.00
C LYS A 142 -13.20 -15.60 -10.62
N LEU A 143 -13.50 -14.31 -10.45
CA LEU A 143 -14.07 -13.78 -9.22
C LEU A 143 -15.50 -14.31 -9.00
N ILE A 144 -15.75 -14.84 -7.81
CA ILE A 144 -17.04 -15.38 -7.37
C ILE A 144 -17.39 -14.82 -5.98
N PHE A 145 -18.68 -14.80 -5.66
CA PHE A 145 -19.11 -14.71 -4.27
C PHE A 145 -18.74 -15.98 -3.53
N LYS A 146 -18.15 -15.84 -2.33
CA LYS A 146 -17.96 -16.97 -1.44
C LYS A 146 -19.31 -17.59 -1.09
N PRO A 147 -19.40 -18.92 -1.06
CA PRO A 147 -20.61 -19.61 -0.67
C PRO A 147 -20.92 -19.29 0.79
N VAL A 148 -22.15 -18.87 1.05
CA VAL A 148 -22.72 -18.88 2.40
C VAL A 148 -23.14 -20.32 2.68
N PHE A 149 -23.01 -20.78 3.93
CA PHE A 149 -23.29 -22.16 4.34
C PHE A 149 -24.56 -22.73 3.68
N GLY A 150 -24.43 -23.83 2.94
CA GLY A 150 -25.53 -24.48 2.23
C GLY A 150 -25.95 -23.86 0.87
N LYS A 151 -25.21 -22.86 0.36
CA LYS A 151 -25.43 -22.28 -0.97
C LYS A 151 -24.19 -22.45 -1.86
N GLU A 152 -24.41 -22.67 -3.15
CA GLU A 152 -23.33 -22.71 -4.14
C GLU A 152 -22.70 -21.33 -4.35
N SER A 153 -21.41 -21.32 -4.72
CA SER A 153 -20.73 -20.11 -5.18
C SER A 153 -21.35 -19.61 -6.49
N LYS A 154 -21.35 -18.29 -6.68
CA LYS A 154 -21.90 -17.65 -7.89
C LYS A 154 -20.89 -16.69 -8.48
N LEU A 155 -20.77 -16.69 -9.81
CA LEU A 155 -20.04 -15.65 -10.52
C LEU A 155 -20.61 -14.27 -10.20
N VAL A 156 -19.71 -13.30 -10.08
CA VAL A 156 -20.13 -11.90 -9.98
C VAL A 156 -20.77 -11.48 -11.32
N PRO A 157 -21.84 -10.67 -11.32
CA PRO A 157 -22.43 -10.17 -12.55
C PRO A 157 -21.44 -9.34 -13.38
N GLU A 158 -21.53 -9.47 -14.70
CA GLU A 158 -20.76 -8.65 -15.63
C GLU A 158 -21.04 -7.15 -15.41
N TYR A 159 -20.00 -6.33 -15.61
CA TYR A 159 -20.05 -4.87 -15.47
C TYR A 159 -20.48 -4.36 -14.09
N LYS A 160 -20.51 -5.21 -13.06
CA LYS A 160 -20.97 -4.84 -11.72
C LYS A 160 -19.85 -4.69 -10.70
N PHE A 161 -18.69 -5.29 -10.96
CA PHE A 161 -17.53 -5.25 -10.06
C PHE A 161 -16.25 -4.98 -10.84
N LEU A 162 -15.35 -4.19 -10.26
CA LEU A 162 -13.98 -4.03 -10.70
C LEU A 162 -13.08 -4.84 -9.77
N LEU A 163 -12.18 -5.62 -10.36
CA LEU A 163 -11.19 -6.39 -9.63
C LEU A 163 -9.80 -5.81 -9.88
N THR A 164 -9.18 -5.31 -8.83
CA THR A 164 -7.76 -4.91 -8.87
C THR A 164 -6.94 -5.98 -8.17
N THR A 165 -5.93 -6.52 -8.84
CA THR A 165 -4.98 -7.47 -8.25
C THR A 165 -3.56 -6.92 -8.28
N PHE A 166 -2.72 -7.39 -7.37
CA PHE A 166 -1.30 -7.06 -7.31
C PHE A 166 -0.46 -8.33 -7.39
N GLU A 167 0.34 -8.45 -8.45
CA GLU A 167 1.17 -9.63 -8.74
C GLU A 167 0.39 -10.95 -8.64
N ALA A 168 -0.83 -10.98 -9.20
CA ALA A 168 -1.60 -12.21 -9.32
C ALA A 168 -1.07 -13.07 -10.47
N ASP A 169 -1.09 -14.38 -10.25
CA ASP A 169 -0.72 -15.37 -11.25
C ASP A 169 -1.71 -16.56 -11.23
N LEU A 170 -1.47 -17.56 -12.07
CA LEU A 170 -2.35 -18.72 -12.19
C LEU A 170 -2.45 -19.54 -10.88
N LEU A 171 -1.39 -19.54 -10.05
CA LEU A 171 -1.34 -20.26 -8.77
C LEU A 171 -1.94 -19.43 -7.63
N ASN A 172 -1.86 -18.11 -7.74
CA ASN A 172 -2.33 -17.15 -6.76
C ASN A 172 -3.15 -16.02 -7.42
N PRO A 173 -4.43 -16.29 -7.76
CA PRO A 173 -5.30 -15.25 -8.32
C PRO A 173 -5.66 -14.16 -7.30
N TYR A 174 -5.47 -14.41 -6.00
CA TYR A 174 -5.66 -13.43 -4.93
C TYR A 174 -4.59 -12.34 -4.90
N GLY A 175 -3.48 -12.51 -5.63
CA GLY A 175 -2.35 -11.61 -5.60
C GLY A 175 -1.52 -11.70 -4.32
N ASN A 176 -0.45 -10.92 -4.28
CA ASN A 176 0.55 -10.95 -3.22
C ASN A 176 0.35 -9.83 -2.21
N SER A 177 0.00 -10.14 -0.96
CA SER A 177 -0.12 -9.12 0.08
C SER A 177 1.26 -8.64 0.56
N LEU A 178 1.50 -7.33 0.52
CA LEU A 178 2.66 -6.71 1.18
C LEU A 178 2.50 -6.71 2.70
N LEU A 179 1.30 -6.46 3.22
CA LEU A 179 1.06 -6.47 4.68
C LEU A 179 1.32 -7.84 5.29
N SER A 180 0.98 -8.93 4.60
CA SER A 180 1.29 -10.29 5.04
C SER A 180 2.79 -10.52 5.22
N LYS A 181 3.62 -9.93 4.34
CA LYS A 181 5.09 -9.98 4.45
C LYS A 181 5.59 -9.19 5.66
N CYS A 182 4.91 -8.12 6.04
CA CYS A 182 5.23 -7.31 7.24
C CYS A 182 4.82 -7.97 8.56
N TYR A 183 3.94 -8.98 8.54
CA TYR A 183 3.33 -9.56 9.75
C TYR A 183 4.35 -9.94 10.84
N TRP A 184 5.40 -10.67 10.48
CA TRP A 184 6.39 -11.13 11.45
C TRP A 184 7.25 -9.99 11.98
N ASN A 185 7.63 -9.03 11.14
CA ASN A 185 8.40 -7.86 11.58
C ASN A 185 7.61 -7.02 12.59
N VAL A 186 6.31 -6.80 12.36
CA VAL A 186 5.44 -6.12 13.34
C VAL A 186 5.31 -6.94 14.62
N THR A 187 5.11 -8.25 14.52
CA THR A 187 4.97 -9.15 15.69
C THR A 187 6.24 -9.14 16.56
N PHE A 188 7.41 -9.26 15.94
CA PHE A 188 8.69 -9.24 16.65
C PHE A 188 9.00 -7.87 17.22
N LYS A 189 8.78 -6.80 16.46
CA LYS A 189 8.91 -5.41 16.93
C LYS A 189 8.06 -5.17 18.18
N ASN A 190 6.77 -5.48 18.14
CA ASN A 190 5.87 -5.28 19.28
C ASN A 190 6.30 -6.09 20.51
N SER A 191 6.79 -7.31 20.30
CA SER A 191 7.35 -8.13 21.37
C SER A 191 8.60 -7.50 21.97
N CYS A 192 9.52 -7.00 21.14
CA CYS A 192 10.73 -6.31 21.60
C CYS A 192 10.43 -5.00 22.32
N ILE A 193 9.46 -4.21 21.86
CA ILE A 193 9.00 -3.00 22.57
C ILE A 193 8.49 -3.39 23.97
N ARG A 194 7.68 -4.44 24.08
CA ARG A 194 7.20 -4.94 25.38
C ARG A 194 8.35 -5.37 26.29
N PHE A 195 9.32 -6.12 25.77
CA PHE A 195 10.50 -6.50 26.57
C PHE A 195 11.33 -5.30 26.99
N TRP A 196 11.47 -4.30 26.11
CA TRP A 196 12.19 -3.08 26.41
C TRP A 196 11.49 -2.26 27.49
N VAL A 197 10.16 -2.11 27.43
CA VAL A 197 9.38 -1.45 28.49
C VAL A 197 9.52 -2.19 29.82
N ASN A 198 9.33 -3.51 29.85
CA ASN A 198 9.51 -4.29 31.08
C ASN A 198 10.93 -4.20 31.64
N TYR A 199 11.93 -4.11 30.76
CA TYR A 199 13.32 -3.90 31.16
C TYR A 199 13.49 -2.52 31.79
N MET A 200 12.96 -1.46 31.16
CA MET A 200 13.02 -0.09 31.70
C MET A 200 12.28 0.03 33.03
N GLU A 201 11.15 -0.65 33.21
CA GLU A 201 10.44 -0.67 34.50
C GLU A 201 11.29 -1.33 35.59
N LYS A 202 11.90 -2.49 35.28
CA LYS A 202 12.68 -3.24 36.26
C LYS A 202 14.03 -2.62 36.61
N TYR A 203 14.67 -1.93 35.67
CA TYR A 203 16.06 -1.45 35.81
C TYR A 203 16.24 0.05 35.61
N GLY A 204 15.18 0.77 35.24
CA GLY A 204 15.21 2.23 35.11
C GLY A 204 15.09 2.96 36.44
N MET A 205 14.80 2.23 37.53
CA MET A 205 14.62 2.79 38.87
C MET A 205 15.70 2.24 39.82
N PRO A 206 16.38 3.12 40.58
CA PRO A 206 17.41 2.69 41.52
C PRO A 206 16.78 2.00 42.74
N LEU A 207 17.32 0.85 43.14
CA LEU A 207 16.96 0.23 44.41
C LEU A 207 17.61 0.99 45.57
N LEU A 208 16.81 1.46 46.53
CA LEU A 208 17.32 2.06 47.75
C LEU A 208 17.53 0.99 48.83
N ILE A 209 18.77 0.88 49.32
CA ILE A 209 19.13 0.04 50.45
C ILE A 209 19.45 0.92 51.65
N GLY A 210 18.62 0.86 52.69
CA GLY A 210 18.85 1.48 53.98
C GLY A 210 19.53 0.51 54.95
N GLN A 211 20.60 0.95 55.61
CA GLN A 211 21.29 0.13 56.61
C GLN A 211 21.19 0.74 58.01
N TYR A 212 20.92 -0.09 59.02
CA TYR A 212 20.83 0.32 60.43
C TYR A 212 21.68 -0.58 61.35
N ASN A 213 22.03 -0.08 62.54
CA ASN A 213 22.84 -0.80 63.51
C ASN A 213 22.04 -1.92 64.22
N ARG A 214 22.69 -3.05 64.56
CA ARG A 214 22.06 -4.20 65.26
C ARG A 214 21.43 -3.89 66.65
N GLY A 215 21.63 -2.70 67.19
CA GLY A 215 21.01 -2.24 68.43
C GLY A 215 19.84 -1.26 68.24
N ALA A 216 19.45 -0.96 66.99
CA ALA A 216 18.34 -0.06 66.72
C ALA A 216 17.00 -0.71 67.10
N THR A 217 16.08 0.12 67.58
CA THR A 217 14.72 -0.29 67.87
C THR A 217 13.91 -0.52 66.60
N GLN A 218 12.86 -1.33 66.68
CA GLN A 218 11.92 -1.56 65.57
C GLN A 218 11.41 -0.22 64.99
N ALA A 219 11.08 0.74 65.85
CA ALA A 219 10.60 2.07 65.47
C ALA A 219 11.63 2.88 64.65
N GLU A 220 12.93 2.74 64.93
CA GLU A 220 13.98 3.41 64.15
C GLU A 220 14.15 2.77 62.76
N SER A 221 13.99 1.45 62.66
CA SER A 221 14.03 0.75 61.38
C SER A 221 12.82 1.08 60.49
N GLU A 222 11.64 1.21 61.09
CA GLU A 222 10.41 1.60 60.40
C GLU A 222 10.46 3.05 59.93
N LYS A 223 10.97 3.96 60.76
CA LYS A 223 11.15 5.38 60.38
C LYS A 223 12.15 5.54 59.22
N LEU A 224 13.20 4.72 59.19
CA LEU A 224 14.16 4.70 58.07
C LEU A 224 13.50 4.16 56.79
N ALA A 225 12.69 3.11 56.90
CA ALA A 225 11.94 2.57 55.76
C ALA A 225 10.94 3.59 55.22
N GLU A 226 10.20 4.28 56.09
CA GLU A 226 9.23 5.32 55.75
C GLU A 226 9.91 6.52 55.08
N ALA A 227 11.02 7.01 55.64
CA ALA A 227 11.79 8.10 55.02
C ALA A 227 12.34 7.73 53.64
N LEU A 228 12.80 6.49 53.44
CA LEU A 228 13.26 6.01 52.14
C LEU A 228 12.10 5.79 51.16
N ALA A 229 10.94 5.37 51.63
CA ALA A 229 9.73 5.22 50.82
C ALA A 229 9.10 6.58 50.47
N GLU A 230 9.30 7.62 51.27
CA GLU A 230 8.94 9.00 50.91
C GLU A 230 9.89 9.58 49.84
N MET A 231 11.13 9.11 49.77
CA MET A 231 12.12 9.56 48.79
C MET A 231 11.94 8.91 47.40
N THR A 232 11.30 7.74 47.32
CA THR A 232 11.05 7.01 46.07
C THR A 232 9.71 6.31 46.08
N GLU A 233 8.94 6.36 44.99
CA GLU A 233 7.63 5.70 44.84
C GLU A 233 7.67 4.14 44.89
N ASP A 234 8.79 3.52 45.27
CA ASP A 234 9.10 2.14 44.90
C ASP A 234 9.81 1.32 46.01
N THR A 235 10.23 0.09 45.65
CA THR A 235 10.78 -0.92 46.58
C THR A 235 12.00 -0.45 47.37
N VAL A 236 11.86 -0.38 48.70
CA VAL A 236 12.95 -0.10 49.66
C VAL A 236 13.31 -1.37 50.43
N ILE A 237 14.61 -1.63 50.60
CA ILE A 237 15.07 -2.70 51.48
C ILE A 237 15.83 -2.10 52.66
N VAL A 238 15.38 -2.39 53.88
CA VAL A 238 16.03 -1.96 55.12
C VAL A 238 16.60 -3.16 55.85
N THR A 239 17.91 -3.14 56.12
CA THR A 239 18.64 -4.30 56.68
C THR A 239 19.67 -3.90 57.74
N PRO A 240 19.94 -4.74 58.75
CA PRO A 240 21.09 -4.59 59.63
C PRO A 240 22.42 -4.54 58.87
N MET A 241 23.38 -3.73 59.35
CA MET A 241 24.70 -3.53 58.72
C MET A 241 25.55 -4.80 58.51
N ASP A 242 25.30 -5.85 59.28
CA ASP A 242 26.01 -7.13 59.18
C ASP A 242 25.45 -8.07 58.10
N ILE A 243 24.28 -7.74 57.53
CA ILE A 243 23.68 -8.47 56.41
C ILE A 243 24.06 -7.74 55.13
N ASN A 244 24.96 -8.34 54.36
CA ASN A 244 25.32 -7.85 53.04
C ASN A 244 24.31 -8.34 52.00
N ILE A 245 23.66 -7.41 51.31
CA ILE A 245 22.76 -7.71 50.20
C ILE A 245 23.54 -7.53 48.91
N ASP A 246 24.00 -8.65 48.34
CA ASP A 246 24.67 -8.65 47.05
C ASP A 246 23.62 -8.77 45.93
N ILE A 247 23.32 -7.65 45.27
CA ILE A 247 22.48 -7.64 44.08
C ILE A 247 23.33 -8.14 42.92
N LYS A 248 23.16 -9.42 42.58
CA LYS A 248 23.78 -9.98 41.37
C LYS A 248 23.16 -9.37 40.12
N GLU A 249 23.72 -8.24 39.68
CA GLU A 249 23.44 -7.69 38.37
C GLU A 249 24.16 -8.53 37.31
N ALA A 250 23.39 -9.23 36.47
CA ALA A 250 23.96 -9.77 35.24
C ALA A 250 24.50 -8.60 34.41
N ALA A 251 25.62 -8.78 33.69
CA ALA A 251 26.12 -7.75 32.77
C ALA A 251 25.04 -7.42 31.72
N ARG A 252 24.36 -6.27 31.88
CA ARG A 252 23.04 -5.98 31.29
C ARG A 252 23.03 -4.88 30.23
N ASN A 253 24.11 -4.10 30.11
CA ASN A 253 24.19 -2.96 29.18
C ASN A 253 24.02 -3.36 27.70
N SER A 254 24.33 -4.62 27.33
CA SER A 254 24.14 -5.14 25.97
C SER A 254 22.67 -5.44 25.62
N SER A 255 21.77 -5.58 26.60
CA SER A 255 20.39 -6.01 26.34
C SER A 255 19.50 -4.88 25.82
N VAL A 256 19.69 -3.64 26.29
CA VAL A 256 18.90 -2.48 25.87
C VAL A 256 19.15 -2.13 24.40
N GLU A 257 20.41 -2.06 24.00
CA GLU A 257 20.77 -1.76 22.62
C GLU A 257 20.31 -2.88 21.67
N LEU A 258 20.39 -4.15 22.08
CA LEU A 258 19.90 -5.27 21.28
C LEU A 258 18.39 -5.16 20.96
N TYR A 259 17.56 -4.75 21.93
CA TYR A 259 16.13 -4.54 21.67
C TYR A 259 15.90 -3.42 20.67
N ARG A 260 16.64 -2.31 20.81
CA ARG A 260 16.55 -1.16 19.90
C ARG A 260 17.01 -1.53 18.49
N GLU A 261 18.14 -2.22 18.36
CA GLU A 261 18.65 -2.72 17.07
C GLU A 261 17.65 -3.64 16.38
N MET A 262 16.99 -4.53 17.13
CA MET A 262 15.94 -5.40 16.58
C MET A 262 14.75 -4.57 16.07
N ILE A 263 14.28 -3.59 16.86
CA ILE A 263 13.18 -2.70 16.45
C ILE A 263 13.55 -1.95 15.16
N ASN A 264 14.76 -1.42 15.08
CA ASN A 264 15.27 -0.73 13.90
C ASN A 264 15.37 -1.67 12.68
N HIS A 265 15.85 -2.90 12.87
CA HIS A 265 15.90 -3.90 11.82
C HIS A 265 14.49 -4.21 11.28
N CYS A 266 13.51 -4.43 12.17
CA CYS A 266 12.13 -4.67 11.76
C CYS A 266 11.52 -3.49 11.01
N ASN A 267 11.74 -2.26 11.48
CA ASN A 267 11.28 -1.06 10.78
C ASN A 267 11.92 -0.95 9.39
N ALA A 268 13.22 -1.21 9.27
CA ALA A 268 13.93 -1.20 7.98
C ALA A 268 13.39 -2.28 7.01
N GLU A 269 13.10 -3.50 7.49
CA GLU A 269 12.47 -4.55 6.67
C GLU A 269 11.04 -4.18 6.23
N ILE A 270 10.26 -3.53 7.11
CA ILE A 270 8.93 -3.01 6.75
C ILE A 270 9.03 -1.94 5.67
N SER A 271 9.95 -0.97 5.82
CA SER A 271 10.21 0.07 4.83
C SER A 271 10.56 -0.54 3.48
N LYS A 272 11.52 -1.48 3.45
CA LYS A 272 11.93 -2.18 2.22
C LYS A 272 10.79 -2.97 1.59
N THR A 273 9.93 -3.57 2.39
CA THR A 273 8.79 -4.35 1.88
C THR A 273 7.75 -3.45 1.20
N ILE A 274 7.44 -2.29 1.77
CA ILE A 274 6.36 -1.43 1.29
C ILE A 274 6.84 -0.43 0.25
N LEU A 275 8.03 0.15 0.44
CA LEU A 275 8.58 1.26 -0.36
C LEU A 275 9.73 0.83 -1.27
N SER A 276 10.20 -0.42 -1.19
CA SER A 276 11.39 -0.92 -1.89
C SER A 276 12.70 -0.24 -1.47
N GLU A 277 12.67 0.55 -0.39
CA GLU A 277 13.81 1.28 0.16
C GLU A 277 13.68 1.44 1.67
N THR A 278 14.77 1.75 2.36
CA THR A 278 14.73 2.19 3.77
C THR A 278 14.23 3.63 3.83
N LEU A 279 13.45 3.98 4.87
CA LEU A 279 12.92 5.33 5.01
C LEU A 279 14.08 6.34 5.12
N THR A 280 14.01 7.48 4.44
CA THR A 280 15.03 8.54 4.53
C THR A 280 15.23 9.04 5.96
N THR A 281 14.21 8.92 6.82
CA THR A 281 14.26 9.28 8.24
C THR A 281 15.14 8.35 9.09
N GLU A 282 15.45 7.14 8.62
CA GLU A 282 16.32 6.18 9.32
C GLU A 282 17.82 6.43 9.06
N LEU A 283 18.17 7.32 8.13
CA LEU A 283 19.57 7.67 7.84
C LEU A 283 20.13 8.63 8.90
N HIS A 284 21.10 8.15 9.68
CA HIS A 284 21.87 8.98 10.61
C HIS A 284 22.95 9.84 9.91
N SER A 285 23.22 9.60 8.62
CA SER A 285 24.11 10.39 7.77
C SER A 285 23.75 10.15 6.30
N GLY A 286 23.26 11.17 5.59
CA GLY A 286 22.83 11.04 4.19
C GLY A 286 23.59 12.00 3.28
N SER A 287 24.42 11.47 2.38
CA SER A 287 24.98 12.24 1.27
C SER A 287 23.91 12.52 0.21
N PHE A 288 24.05 13.61 -0.55
CA PHE A 288 23.12 13.98 -1.63
C PHE A 288 22.85 12.82 -2.63
N ALA A 289 23.87 12.01 -2.91
CA ALA A 289 23.78 10.85 -3.80
C ALA A 289 22.87 9.73 -3.27
N ALA A 290 22.83 9.52 -1.95
CA ALA A 290 21.94 8.54 -1.32
C ALA A 290 20.48 9.00 -1.47
N ALA A 291 20.19 10.28 -1.17
CA ALA A 291 18.86 10.86 -1.34
C ALA A 291 18.34 10.74 -2.79
N GLN A 292 19.19 11.01 -3.78
CA GLN A 292 18.82 10.88 -5.19
C GLN A 292 18.48 9.44 -5.59
N THR A 293 19.20 8.44 -5.06
CA THR A 293 18.90 7.03 -5.28
C THR A 293 17.55 6.64 -4.69
N HIS A 294 17.25 7.11 -3.48
CA HIS A 294 15.97 6.89 -2.82
C HIS A 294 14.79 7.45 -3.65
N PHE A 295 14.91 8.71 -4.09
CA PHE A 295 13.89 9.30 -4.96
C PHE A 295 13.67 8.51 -6.26
N ARG A 296 14.71 7.92 -6.85
CA ARG A 296 14.56 7.09 -8.06
C ARG A 296 13.74 5.84 -7.78
N VAL A 297 14.07 5.08 -6.74
CA VAL A 297 13.32 3.85 -6.37
C VAL A 297 11.87 4.19 -6.05
N ARG A 298 11.63 5.27 -5.28
CA ARG A 298 10.28 5.75 -5.00
C ARG A 298 9.49 6.08 -6.26
N ARG A 299 10.12 6.73 -7.24
CA ARG A 299 9.48 7.05 -8.53
C ARG A 299 9.13 5.79 -9.33
N GLU A 300 9.97 4.76 -9.30
CA GLU A 300 9.69 3.47 -9.93
C GLU A 300 8.48 2.78 -9.28
N VAL A 301 8.38 2.80 -7.95
CA VAL A 301 7.21 2.28 -7.22
C VAL A 301 5.95 3.05 -7.58
N ILE A 302 6.01 4.38 -7.61
CA ILE A 302 4.87 5.23 -8.02
C ILE A 302 4.44 4.91 -9.45
N ALA A 303 5.39 4.77 -10.38
CA ALA A 303 5.11 4.43 -11.77
C ALA A 303 4.56 3.01 -11.97
N ALA A 304 4.84 2.08 -11.06
CA ALA A 304 4.19 0.78 -11.02
C ALA A 304 2.75 0.90 -10.50
N ASP A 305 2.55 1.69 -9.44
CA ASP A 305 1.25 1.93 -8.84
C ASP A 305 0.29 2.68 -9.79
N THR A 306 0.78 3.61 -10.61
CA THR A 306 -0.04 4.29 -11.64
C THR A 306 -0.64 3.30 -12.62
N LYS A 307 0.12 2.29 -13.06
CA LYS A 307 -0.38 1.27 -14.01
C LYS A 307 -1.51 0.44 -13.43
N ILE A 308 -1.45 0.12 -12.13
CA ILE A 308 -2.52 -0.62 -11.43
C ILE A 308 -3.83 0.18 -11.47
N VAL A 309 -3.71 1.49 -11.20
CA VAL A 309 -4.85 2.41 -11.21
C VAL A 309 -5.38 2.62 -12.61
N GLU A 310 -4.52 2.93 -13.58
CA GLU A 310 -4.89 3.11 -14.99
C GLU A 310 -5.61 1.88 -15.52
N ASN A 311 -5.10 0.67 -15.28
CA ASN A 311 -5.75 -0.56 -15.73
C ASN A 311 -7.17 -0.70 -15.15
N THR A 312 -7.34 -0.43 -13.85
CA THR A 312 -8.64 -0.57 -13.18
C THR A 312 -9.64 0.50 -13.65
N ILE A 313 -9.21 1.75 -13.78
CA ILE A 313 -10.08 2.85 -14.22
C ILE A 313 -10.40 2.73 -15.72
N ASN A 314 -9.47 2.26 -16.54
CA ASN A 314 -9.73 2.01 -17.96
C ASN A 314 -10.72 0.86 -18.17
N GLU A 315 -10.66 -0.20 -17.34
CA GLU A 315 -11.69 -1.25 -17.34
C GLU A 315 -13.07 -0.68 -16.99
N LEU A 316 -13.15 0.21 -15.99
CA LEU A 316 -14.40 0.93 -15.68
C LEU A 316 -14.90 1.75 -16.86
N ILE A 317 -14.03 2.52 -17.52
CA ILE A 317 -14.38 3.31 -18.69
C ILE A 317 -14.92 2.39 -19.80
N ASP A 318 -14.24 1.27 -20.07
CA ASP A 318 -14.70 0.27 -21.04
C ASP A 318 -16.09 -0.28 -20.71
N TYR A 319 -16.38 -0.53 -19.43
CA TYR A 319 -17.70 -1.00 -19.00
C TYR A 319 -18.77 0.06 -19.28
N ILE A 320 -18.49 1.32 -18.95
CA ILE A 320 -19.40 2.44 -19.21
C ILE A 320 -19.65 2.59 -20.71
N VAL A 321 -18.59 2.53 -21.53
CA VAL A 321 -18.68 2.67 -22.99
C VAL A 321 -19.49 1.51 -23.58
N LYS A 322 -19.17 0.26 -23.23
CA LYS A 322 -19.87 -0.93 -23.75
C LYS A 322 -21.37 -0.91 -23.43
N ILE A 323 -21.74 -0.59 -22.19
CA ILE A 323 -23.15 -0.53 -21.77
C ILE A 323 -23.93 0.54 -22.54
N ASN A 324 -23.30 1.70 -22.79
CA ASN A 324 -24.01 2.86 -23.31
C ASN A 324 -23.92 3.01 -24.83
N PHE A 325 -22.81 2.63 -25.44
CA PHE A 325 -22.47 2.93 -26.84
C PHE A 325 -22.14 1.67 -27.66
N GLY A 326 -22.04 0.50 -27.03
CA GLY A 326 -21.70 -0.76 -27.69
C GLY A 326 -20.20 -0.90 -27.94
N GLU A 327 -19.83 -1.63 -28.99
CA GLU A 327 -18.43 -1.88 -29.35
C GLU A 327 -17.83 -0.69 -30.10
N THR A 328 -17.54 0.39 -29.37
CA THR A 328 -16.82 1.57 -29.86
C THR A 328 -15.48 1.73 -29.15
N ILE A 329 -14.60 2.56 -29.70
CA ILE A 329 -13.32 2.87 -29.09
C ILE A 329 -13.54 3.67 -27.79
N SER A 330 -12.96 3.19 -26.70
CA SER A 330 -13.00 3.87 -25.40
C SER A 330 -11.86 4.88 -25.26
N PRO A 331 -12.11 6.03 -24.60
CA PRO A 331 -11.03 6.87 -24.12
C PRO A 331 -10.27 6.19 -22.97
N CYS A 332 -9.09 6.72 -22.62
CA CYS A 332 -8.19 6.13 -21.63
C CYS A 332 -7.75 7.16 -20.57
N PHE A 333 -8.01 6.84 -19.31
CA PHE A 333 -7.39 7.50 -18.16
C PHE A 333 -5.88 7.25 -18.12
N LYS A 334 -5.10 8.32 -17.94
CA LYS A 334 -3.64 8.30 -17.82
C LYS A 334 -3.14 9.29 -16.77
N PHE A 335 -2.12 8.90 -16.01
CA PHE A 335 -1.39 9.81 -15.15
C PHE A 335 -0.35 10.63 -15.93
N VAL A 336 -0.15 11.87 -15.49
CA VAL A 336 0.95 12.73 -15.90
C VAL A 336 2.17 12.38 -15.06
N ILE A 337 3.03 11.52 -15.60
CA ILE A 337 4.31 11.20 -14.96
C ILE A 337 5.32 12.24 -15.40
N ASN A 338 5.49 13.28 -14.58
CA ASN A 338 6.58 14.23 -14.73
C ASN A 338 7.91 13.49 -14.49
N ASP A 339 8.61 13.16 -15.58
CA ASP A 339 9.98 12.74 -15.43
C ASP A 339 10.79 13.91 -14.90
N SER A 340 11.45 13.72 -13.76
CA SER A 340 12.46 14.68 -13.26
C SER A 340 13.62 14.88 -14.25
N ASP A 341 13.62 14.12 -15.34
CA ASP A 341 14.47 14.28 -16.52
C ASP A 341 13.94 15.32 -17.51
N ASN A 342 12.97 16.17 -17.17
CA ASN A 342 12.51 17.23 -18.06
C ASN A 342 13.67 18.08 -18.61
N LEU A 343 14.73 18.33 -17.83
CA LEU A 343 15.93 19.00 -18.34
C LEU A 343 16.66 18.17 -19.43
N ASN A 344 16.85 16.87 -19.19
CA ASN A 344 17.46 15.97 -20.17
C ASN A 344 16.57 15.76 -21.41
N LYS A 345 15.25 15.76 -21.24
CA LYS A 345 14.25 15.69 -22.33
C LYS A 345 14.26 16.98 -23.15
N ILE A 346 14.29 18.14 -22.50
CA ILE A 346 14.42 19.44 -23.17
C ILE A 346 15.73 19.48 -23.95
N ASP A 347 16.85 19.09 -23.34
CA ASP A 347 18.15 19.05 -24.01
C ASP A 347 18.16 18.07 -25.21
N ARG A 348 17.52 16.91 -25.08
CA ARG A 348 17.35 15.96 -26.18
C ARG A 348 16.47 16.56 -27.29
N ASP A 349 15.35 17.16 -26.92
CA ASP A 349 14.38 17.69 -27.87
C ASP A 349 14.95 18.90 -28.62
N ILE A 350 15.74 19.76 -27.95
CA ILE A 350 16.54 20.82 -28.58
C ILE A 350 17.52 20.21 -29.60
N LYS A 351 18.25 19.14 -29.23
CA LYS A 351 19.18 18.46 -30.15
C LYS A 351 18.47 17.86 -31.36
N LEU A 352 17.28 17.27 -31.17
CA LEU A 352 16.50 16.67 -32.25
C LEU A 352 15.88 17.73 -33.18
N VAL A 353 15.37 18.84 -32.63
CA VAL A 353 14.89 19.98 -33.41
C VAL A 353 16.04 20.59 -34.21
N ASN A 354 17.21 20.78 -33.61
CA ASN A 354 18.41 21.25 -34.30
C ASN A 354 18.89 20.28 -35.40
N ALA A 355 18.61 18.97 -35.25
CA ALA A 355 18.86 17.96 -36.27
C ALA A 355 17.76 17.88 -37.35
N GLY A 356 16.72 18.71 -37.27
CA GLY A 356 15.64 18.82 -38.26
C GLY A 356 14.34 18.09 -37.93
N VAL A 357 14.20 17.51 -36.73
CA VAL A 357 12.96 16.85 -36.30
C VAL A 357 11.88 17.88 -35.98
N LYS A 358 10.67 17.70 -36.52
CA LYS A 358 9.49 18.49 -36.17
C LYS A 358 8.54 17.68 -35.29
N PHE A 359 8.33 18.12 -34.07
CA PHE A 359 7.40 17.50 -33.13
C PHE A 359 5.96 17.99 -33.33
N THR A 360 4.98 17.13 -33.06
CA THR A 360 3.54 17.44 -33.17
C THR A 360 2.99 18.08 -31.89
N LYS A 361 1.81 18.71 -31.98
CA LYS A 361 1.11 19.27 -30.80
C LYS A 361 0.86 18.17 -29.77
N ASP A 362 0.36 17.02 -30.20
CA ASP A 362 0.16 15.83 -29.36
C ASP A 362 1.43 15.35 -28.66
N TYR A 363 2.60 15.46 -29.33
CA TYR A 363 3.87 15.10 -28.70
C TYR A 363 4.16 16.01 -27.50
N TRP A 364 4.00 17.32 -27.64
CA TRP A 364 4.25 18.27 -26.56
C TRP A 364 3.26 18.10 -25.41
N MET A 365 1.97 17.93 -25.72
CA MET A 365 0.93 17.65 -24.74
C MET A 365 1.25 16.37 -23.95
N ARG A 366 1.60 15.27 -24.64
CA ARG A 366 1.94 14.00 -24.00
C ARG A 366 3.26 14.03 -23.22
N THR A 367 4.27 14.72 -23.75
CA THR A 367 5.64 14.66 -23.19
C THR A 367 5.82 15.61 -22.02
N TYR A 368 5.15 16.77 -22.04
CA TYR A 368 5.29 17.83 -21.05
C TYR A 368 4.00 18.13 -20.27
N GLY A 369 2.91 17.41 -20.52
CA GLY A 369 1.64 17.59 -19.81
C GLY A 369 0.94 18.92 -20.11
N LEU A 370 1.19 19.51 -21.28
CA LEU A 370 0.57 20.77 -21.69
C LEU A 370 -0.86 20.54 -22.17
N SER A 371 -1.77 21.46 -21.85
CA SER A 371 -3.12 21.50 -22.42
C SER A 371 -3.07 22.05 -23.84
N ALA A 372 -4.08 21.73 -24.67
CA ALA A 372 -4.14 22.20 -26.05
C ALA A 372 -4.19 23.73 -26.17
N ASP A 373 -4.71 24.40 -25.14
CA ASP A 373 -4.85 25.86 -25.07
C ASP A 373 -3.60 26.56 -24.51
N ASP A 374 -2.62 25.80 -23.97
CA ASP A 374 -1.43 26.36 -23.33
C ASP A 374 -0.36 26.80 -24.34
N PHE A 375 -0.41 26.32 -25.59
CA PHE A 375 0.60 26.61 -26.61
C PHE A 375 0.11 26.40 -28.05
N ASP A 376 0.82 27.02 -29.00
CA ASP A 376 0.73 26.73 -30.42
C ASP A 376 2.10 26.47 -31.04
N LEU A 377 2.13 25.62 -32.07
CA LEU A 377 3.33 25.39 -32.85
C LEU A 377 3.51 26.53 -33.83
N ASN A 378 4.58 27.31 -33.68
CA ASN A 378 4.95 28.32 -34.67
C ASN A 378 5.11 27.64 -36.04
N GLN A 379 4.24 27.98 -36.98
CA GLN A 379 4.51 27.75 -38.40
C GLN A 379 5.66 28.67 -38.79
N GLN A 380 6.90 28.18 -38.79
CA GLN A 380 7.96 28.91 -39.47
C GLN A 380 7.67 28.91 -40.98
N VAL A 381 7.27 30.10 -41.42
CA VAL A 381 7.29 30.66 -42.76
C VAL A 381 8.52 30.15 -43.53
N ASN A 382 8.27 29.29 -44.51
CA ASN A 382 9.17 29.13 -45.65
C ASN A 382 9.05 30.39 -46.51
N SER A 383 9.89 31.37 -46.26
CA SER A 383 10.32 32.32 -47.30
C SER A 383 11.50 33.11 -46.75
N ILE A 384 12.66 32.97 -47.38
CA ILE A 384 13.36 34.05 -48.07
C ILE A 384 14.31 33.36 -49.07
N ASP A 385 14.44 34.02 -50.22
CA ASP A 385 15.11 33.65 -51.47
C ASP A 385 16.55 33.13 -51.37
#